data_AF-A0A7J7QQ88-F1
#
_entry.id   AF-A0A7J7QQ88-F1
#
_cell.length_a   1.000
_cell.length_b   1.000
_cell.length_c   1.000
_cell.angle_alpha   90.00
_cell.angle_beta   90.00
_cell.angle_gamma   90.00
#
_symmetry.space_group_name_H-M   'P 1'
#
loop_
_entity.id
_entity.type
_entity.pdbx_description
1 polymer ?
#
loop_
_entity_poly.entity_id
_entity_poly.type
_entity_poly.pdbx_seq_one_letter_code
_entity_poly.pdbx_strand_id
1 'polypeptide(L)'
;MLAGGFLSSPEQQSASYLFLTGTSLAFGVAALAAPQLLLSLALGVDATSLDAAFTRIAGATMAISAAVEYSLQDAVVARHLKSATYQRLIIAILAKNCLYLAALHCFYPTAAAASIAINITALRSGLAQSGAANATDGLVSLARLSEPKTPAGWTYSVFILLYVATVAACYAPEVIFTGQPMTAAGELLKHTWAPGFLLAGAACLVLSDAADRSRLGASTFRRLNLGLAALEAGYTAVFGWSIASGLAVNDGSSWSNLAGSAGITLYCLYQYVTNDKSKK
;
A
#
# COMPACT_ATOMS: atom_id res chain seq x y z
N MET A 1 15.09 6.93 -28.37
CA MET A 1 16.35 6.83 -27.57
C MET A 1 16.30 7.79 -26.37
N LEU A 2 15.21 7.79 -25.57
CA LEU A 2 14.93 8.81 -24.53
C LEU A 2 14.65 8.29 -23.11
N ALA A 3 14.69 6.96 -22.87
CA ALA A 3 14.31 6.39 -21.57
C ALA A 3 15.50 6.00 -20.65
N GLY A 4 16.74 6.18 -21.10
CA GLY A 4 17.93 5.73 -20.34
C GLY A 4 18.40 6.68 -19.22
N GLY A 5 17.89 7.91 -19.17
CA GLY A 5 18.51 8.98 -18.37
C GLY A 5 17.91 9.20 -16.97
N PHE A 6 16.59 9.06 -16.82
CA PHE A 6 15.88 9.65 -15.67
C PHE A 6 16.11 8.96 -14.31
N LEU A 7 16.70 7.77 -14.31
CA LEU A 7 17.03 7.01 -13.09
C LEU A 7 18.46 6.44 -13.15
N SER A 8 19.34 7.08 -13.92
CA SER A 8 20.70 6.58 -14.18
C SER A 8 21.67 6.83 -13.02
N SER A 9 21.41 7.86 -12.20
CA SER A 9 22.23 8.22 -11.05
C SER A 9 21.50 7.99 -9.71
N PRO A 10 22.22 7.65 -8.62
CA PRO A 10 21.62 7.56 -7.28
C PRO A 10 20.94 8.85 -6.82
N GLU A 11 21.44 10.02 -7.23
CA GLU A 11 20.84 11.31 -6.88
C GLU A 11 19.43 11.47 -7.47
N GLN A 12 19.27 11.17 -8.76
CA GLN A 12 17.96 11.20 -9.43
C GLN A 12 16.99 10.15 -8.87
N GLN A 13 17.47 8.95 -8.55
CA GLN A 13 16.66 7.91 -7.92
C GLN A 13 16.16 8.35 -6.54
N SER A 14 17.05 8.91 -5.72
CA SER A 14 16.73 9.43 -4.39
C SER A 14 15.67 10.54 -4.48
N ALA A 15 15.87 11.53 -5.37
CA ALA A 15 14.93 12.60 -5.61
C ALA A 15 13.55 12.08 -6.08
N SER A 16 13.55 11.07 -6.96
CA SER A 16 12.31 10.44 -7.44
C SER A 16 11.52 9.78 -6.31
N TYR A 17 12.17 9.00 -5.45
CA TYR A 17 11.49 8.37 -4.31
C TYR A 17 11.02 9.39 -3.27
N LEU A 18 11.76 10.47 -3.06
CA LEU A 18 11.33 11.56 -2.17
C LEU A 18 10.09 12.28 -2.73
N PHE A 19 10.09 12.56 -4.04
CA PHE A 19 8.93 13.15 -4.71
C PHE A 19 7.69 12.25 -4.64
N LEU A 20 7.86 10.94 -4.88
CA LEU A 20 6.77 9.96 -4.72
C LEU A 20 6.25 9.95 -3.29
N THR A 21 7.14 9.95 -2.29
CA THR A 21 6.77 10.02 -0.87
C THR A 21 5.91 11.25 -0.59
N GLY A 22 6.35 12.43 -1.04
CA GLY A 22 5.62 13.68 -0.87
C GLY A 22 4.25 13.66 -1.56
N THR A 23 4.18 13.07 -2.75
CA THR A 23 2.93 12.91 -3.51
C THR A 23 1.96 11.96 -2.79
N SER A 24 2.43 10.80 -2.32
CA SER A 24 1.64 9.85 -1.53
C SER A 24 1.10 10.49 -0.26
N LEU A 25 1.93 11.24 0.48
CA LEU A 25 1.49 11.96 1.68
C LEU A 25 0.46 13.05 1.37
N ALA A 26 0.72 13.89 0.37
CA ALA A 26 -0.19 14.97 -0.02
C ALA A 26 -1.55 14.42 -0.47
N PHE A 27 -1.54 13.38 -1.32
CA PHE A 27 -2.76 12.72 -1.77
C PHE A 27 -3.49 12.03 -0.62
N GLY A 28 -2.76 11.31 0.25
CA GLY A 28 -3.34 10.66 1.43
C GLY A 28 -4.03 11.65 2.37
N VAL A 29 -3.38 12.77 2.67
CA VAL A 29 -3.95 13.84 3.51
C VAL A 29 -5.15 14.48 2.82
N ALA A 30 -5.08 14.80 1.53
CA ALA A 30 -6.19 15.39 0.80
C ALA A 30 -7.41 14.45 0.76
N ALA A 31 -7.18 13.16 0.53
CA ALA A 31 -8.23 12.14 0.51
C ALA A 31 -8.87 11.91 1.89
N LEU A 32 -8.09 12.01 2.97
CA LEU A 32 -8.62 11.92 4.34
C LEU A 32 -9.41 13.17 4.75
N ALA A 33 -8.87 14.36 4.46
CA ALA A 33 -9.40 15.63 4.93
C ALA A 33 -10.55 16.19 4.07
N ALA A 34 -10.45 16.05 2.74
CA ALA A 34 -11.37 16.66 1.79
C ALA A 34 -11.74 15.69 0.64
N PRO A 35 -12.27 14.48 0.93
CA PRO A 35 -12.57 13.48 -0.10
C PRO A 35 -13.58 13.96 -1.14
N GLN A 36 -14.59 14.76 -0.75
CA GLN A 36 -15.58 15.28 -1.70
C GLN A 36 -14.96 16.22 -2.73
N LEU A 37 -14.08 17.13 -2.28
CA LEU A 37 -13.37 18.02 -3.19
C LEU A 37 -12.48 17.23 -4.15
N LEU A 38 -11.76 16.23 -3.63
CA LEU A 38 -10.91 15.38 -4.45
C LEU A 38 -11.71 14.62 -5.51
N LEU A 39 -12.86 14.05 -5.15
CA LEU A 39 -13.74 13.35 -6.09
C LEU A 39 -14.35 14.28 -7.14
N SER A 40 -14.78 15.47 -6.73
CA SER A 40 -15.31 16.48 -7.64
C SER A 40 -14.25 16.91 -8.66
N LEU A 41 -13.01 17.14 -8.21
CA LEU A 41 -11.90 17.51 -9.10
C LEU A 41 -11.44 16.35 -10.01
N ALA A 42 -11.40 15.13 -9.48
CA ALA A 42 -10.86 13.98 -10.21
C ALA A 42 -11.86 13.37 -11.19
N LEU A 43 -13.14 13.28 -10.81
CA LEU A 43 -14.16 12.55 -11.55
C LEU A 43 -15.29 13.45 -12.06
N GLY A 44 -15.40 14.69 -11.60
CA GLY A 44 -16.49 15.59 -11.98
C GLY A 44 -17.86 15.12 -11.50
N VAL A 45 -17.92 14.30 -10.45
CA VAL A 45 -19.17 13.73 -9.90
C VAL A 45 -19.48 14.29 -8.53
N ASP A 46 -20.77 14.40 -8.22
CA ASP A 46 -21.24 14.65 -6.86
C ASP A 46 -21.05 13.39 -6.01
N ALA A 47 -20.05 13.42 -5.15
CA ALA A 47 -19.68 12.29 -4.31
C ALA A 47 -20.76 11.97 -3.26
N THR A 48 -21.20 10.71 -3.20
CA THR A 48 -22.03 10.23 -2.08
C THR A 48 -21.20 10.14 -0.80
N SER A 49 -21.87 10.01 0.35
CA SER A 49 -21.19 9.73 1.63
C SER A 49 -20.36 8.45 1.60
N LEU A 50 -20.80 7.45 0.83
CA LEU A 50 -20.09 6.19 0.65
C LEU A 50 -18.82 6.38 -0.20
N ASP A 51 -18.91 7.13 -1.31
CA ASP A 51 -17.74 7.46 -2.13
C ASP A 51 -16.69 8.24 -1.32
N ALA A 52 -17.16 9.15 -0.46
CA ALA A 52 -16.28 9.90 0.44
C ALA A 52 -15.60 8.98 1.46
N ALA A 53 -16.32 8.03 2.06
CA ALA A 53 -15.73 7.02 2.94
C ALA A 53 -14.66 6.21 2.20
N PHE A 54 -14.96 5.81 0.97
CA PHE A 54 -14.04 5.00 0.18
C PHE A 54 -12.80 5.76 -0.25
N THR A 55 -12.95 7.04 -0.55
CA THR A 55 -11.81 7.92 -0.84
C THR A 55 -10.91 8.07 0.38
N ARG A 56 -11.47 8.17 1.59
CA ARG A 56 -10.68 8.23 2.83
C ARG A 56 -9.89 6.93 3.06
N ILE A 57 -10.49 5.77 2.80
CA ILE A 57 -9.78 4.48 2.90
C ILE A 57 -8.63 4.44 1.90
N ALA A 58 -8.86 4.82 0.64
CA ALA A 58 -7.79 4.93 -0.36
C ALA A 58 -6.67 5.87 0.13
N GLY A 59 -7.04 7.01 0.73
CA GLY A 59 -6.12 7.94 1.36
C GLY A 59 -5.29 7.33 2.49
N ALA A 60 -5.92 6.55 3.39
CA ALA A 60 -5.22 5.85 4.46
C ALA A 60 -4.17 4.87 3.92
N THR A 61 -4.46 4.18 2.81
CA THR A 61 -3.48 3.29 2.17
C THR A 61 -2.25 4.00 1.60
N MET A 62 -2.28 5.33 1.44
CA MET A 62 -1.09 6.06 1.03
C MET A 62 -0.04 6.15 2.13
N ALA A 63 -0.39 5.92 3.40
CA ALA A 63 0.57 5.94 4.50
C ALA A 63 1.64 4.84 4.34
N ILE A 64 1.25 3.62 3.96
CA ILE A 64 2.23 2.56 3.68
C ILE A 64 3.03 2.85 2.41
N SER A 65 2.41 3.49 1.41
CA SER A 65 3.11 3.91 0.20
C SER A 65 4.24 4.88 0.52
N ALA A 66 3.94 5.95 1.26
CA ALA A 66 4.92 6.92 1.71
C ALA A 66 6.04 6.27 2.55
N ALA A 67 5.70 5.34 3.45
CA ALA A 67 6.69 4.64 4.26
C ALA A 67 7.65 3.77 3.42
N VAL A 68 7.13 3.07 2.40
CA VAL A 68 7.95 2.27 1.48
C VAL A 68 8.81 3.15 0.58
N GLU A 69 8.21 4.17 -0.04
CA GLU A 69 8.90 5.10 -0.95
C GLU A 69 10.05 5.83 -0.23
N TYR A 70 9.79 6.33 0.98
CA TYR A 70 10.83 6.96 1.80
C TYR A 70 11.92 5.98 2.21
N SER A 71 11.55 4.73 2.50
CA SER A 71 12.54 3.68 2.82
C SER A 71 13.42 3.32 1.62
N LEU A 72 12.89 3.37 0.39
CA LEU A 72 13.65 3.17 -0.83
C LEU A 72 14.57 4.36 -1.12
N GLN A 73 14.13 5.58 -0.85
CA GLN A 73 14.97 6.78 -0.91
C GLN A 73 16.21 6.63 -0.02
N ASP A 74 16.03 6.26 1.24
CA ASP A 74 17.15 5.98 2.16
C ASP A 74 18.05 4.85 1.65
N ALA A 75 17.47 3.80 1.06
CA ALA A 75 18.21 2.68 0.51
C ALA A 75 19.08 3.07 -0.68
N VAL A 76 18.64 4.04 -1.50
CA VAL A 76 19.46 4.62 -2.58
C VAL A 76 20.67 5.32 -1.99
N VAL A 77 20.45 6.22 -1.02
CA VAL A 77 21.52 6.99 -0.36
C VAL A 77 22.54 6.05 0.29
N ALA A 78 22.06 4.98 0.96
CA ALA A 78 22.89 3.97 1.58
C ALA A 78 23.47 2.92 0.61
N ARG A 79 23.19 3.00 -0.70
CA ARG A 79 23.58 2.02 -1.74
C ARG A 79 23.14 0.58 -1.44
N HIS A 80 22.00 0.43 -0.76
CA HIS A 80 21.46 -0.87 -0.35
C HIS A 80 20.34 -1.38 -1.27
N LEU A 81 19.93 -0.64 -2.30
CA LEU A 81 18.83 -1.05 -3.20
C LEU A 81 18.93 -2.49 -3.71
N LYS A 82 20.14 -2.99 -3.95
CA LYS A 82 20.37 -4.38 -4.43
C LYS A 82 20.01 -5.47 -3.40
N SER A 83 19.75 -5.13 -2.14
CA SER A 83 19.36 -6.13 -1.14
C SER A 83 17.97 -6.69 -1.43
N ALA A 84 17.76 -7.97 -1.12
CA ALA A 84 16.47 -8.65 -1.33
C ALA A 84 15.28 -7.90 -0.69
N THR A 85 15.48 -7.27 0.47
CA THR A 85 14.48 -6.43 1.15
C THR A 85 13.95 -5.33 0.24
N TYR A 86 14.85 -4.50 -0.31
CA TYR A 86 14.44 -3.36 -1.13
C TYR A 86 13.97 -3.80 -2.52
N GLN A 87 14.50 -4.90 -3.04
CA GLN A 87 14.01 -5.48 -4.29
C GLN A 87 12.54 -5.91 -4.20
N ARG A 88 12.14 -6.56 -3.11
CA ARG A 88 10.73 -6.90 -2.87
C ARG A 88 9.85 -5.65 -2.78
N LEU A 89 10.31 -4.61 -2.09
CA LEU A 89 9.58 -3.34 -1.97
C LEU A 89 9.44 -2.62 -3.32
N ILE A 90 10.48 -2.62 -4.15
CA ILE A 90 10.42 -2.06 -5.52
C ILE A 90 9.38 -2.83 -6.35
N ILE A 91 9.42 -4.16 -6.35
CA ILE A 91 8.45 -4.97 -7.09
C ILE A 91 7.03 -4.73 -6.55
N ALA A 92 6.86 -4.56 -5.24
CA ALA A 92 5.56 -4.27 -4.64
C ALA A 92 5.00 -2.90 -5.06
N ILE A 93 5.83 -1.85 -5.13
CA ILE A 93 5.42 -0.54 -5.68
C ILE A 93 5.01 -0.68 -7.15
N LEU A 94 5.80 -1.43 -7.92
CA LEU A 94 5.49 -1.67 -9.33
C LEU A 94 4.16 -2.40 -9.50
N ALA A 95 3.91 -3.44 -8.71
CA ALA A 95 2.65 -4.16 -8.70
C ALA A 95 1.49 -3.25 -8.28
N LYS A 96 1.64 -2.47 -7.20
CA LYS A 96 0.67 -1.44 -6.76
C LYS A 96 0.31 -0.52 -7.94
N ASN A 97 1.30 0.07 -8.61
CA ASN A 97 1.05 1.01 -9.70
C ASN A 97 0.37 0.33 -10.90
N CYS A 98 0.75 -0.91 -11.23
CA CYS A 98 0.05 -1.69 -12.25
C CYS A 98 -1.42 -1.94 -11.89
N LEU A 99 -1.74 -2.27 -10.63
CA LEU A 99 -3.13 -2.43 -10.20
C LEU A 99 -3.90 -1.10 -10.24
N TYR A 100 -3.30 0.02 -9.83
CA TYR A 100 -3.93 1.34 -9.98
C TYR A 100 -4.27 1.66 -11.43
N LEU A 101 -3.34 1.36 -12.35
CA LEU A 101 -3.56 1.58 -13.78
C LEU A 101 -4.62 0.66 -14.36
N ALA A 102 -4.66 -0.61 -13.94
CA ALA A 102 -5.71 -1.53 -14.35
C ALA A 102 -7.08 -1.05 -13.88
N ALA A 103 -7.19 -0.61 -12.62
CA ALA A 103 -8.41 0.00 -12.10
C ALA A 103 -8.79 1.25 -12.91
N LEU A 104 -7.87 2.18 -13.16
CA LEU A 104 -8.14 3.35 -13.98
C LEU A 104 -8.54 2.99 -15.42
N HIS A 105 -7.94 1.95 -16.02
CA HIS A 105 -8.25 1.55 -17.39
C HIS A 105 -9.67 1.01 -17.53
N CYS A 106 -10.13 0.21 -16.56
CA CYS A 106 -11.48 -0.37 -16.57
C CYS A 106 -12.59 0.68 -16.52
N PHE A 107 -12.36 1.83 -15.86
CA PHE A 107 -13.39 2.86 -15.67
C PHE A 107 -13.13 4.15 -16.48
N TYR A 108 -11.87 4.44 -16.82
CA TYR A 108 -11.42 5.66 -17.51
C TYR A 108 -10.28 5.36 -18.53
N PRO A 109 -10.58 4.71 -19.66
CA PRO A 109 -9.56 4.17 -20.57
C PRO A 109 -8.64 5.23 -21.19
N THR A 110 -9.13 6.46 -21.38
CA THR A 110 -8.36 7.59 -21.95
C THR A 110 -7.31 8.14 -20.99
N ALA A 111 -7.62 8.24 -19.69
CA ALA A 111 -6.67 8.66 -18.66
C ALA A 111 -5.61 7.58 -18.38
N ALA A 112 -5.99 6.30 -18.50
CA ALA A 112 -5.11 5.18 -18.27
C ALA A 112 -3.97 5.09 -19.31
N ALA A 113 -4.21 5.42 -20.58
CA ALA A 113 -3.21 5.24 -21.65
C ALA A 113 -1.91 6.06 -21.42
N ALA A 114 -2.03 7.32 -21.00
CA ALA A 114 -0.88 8.18 -20.69
C ALA A 114 -0.13 7.69 -19.44
N SER A 115 -0.88 7.25 -18.45
CA SER A 115 -0.36 6.79 -17.16
C SER A 115 0.31 5.41 -17.27
N ILE A 116 -0.20 4.54 -18.15
CA ILE A 116 0.40 3.24 -18.51
C ILE A 116 1.77 3.43 -19.18
N ALA A 117 1.92 4.38 -20.10
CA ALA A 117 3.21 4.61 -20.79
C ALA A 117 4.33 5.04 -19.83
N ILE A 118 4.01 5.91 -18.86
CA ILE A 118 4.96 6.37 -17.84
C ILE A 118 5.36 5.22 -16.91
N ASN A 119 4.38 4.42 -16.47
CA ASN A 119 4.63 3.30 -15.56
C ASN A 119 5.34 2.12 -16.23
N ILE A 120 5.09 1.82 -17.51
CA ILE A 120 5.87 0.81 -18.26
C ILE A 120 7.35 1.22 -18.32
N THR A 121 7.62 2.52 -18.50
CA THR A 121 8.98 3.04 -18.53
C THR A 121 9.64 2.90 -17.16
N ALA A 122 8.95 3.29 -16.08
CA ALA A 122 9.41 3.13 -14.70
C ALA A 122 9.61 1.64 -14.30
N LEU A 123 8.71 0.76 -14.76
CA LEU A 123 8.77 -0.69 -14.56
C LEU A 123 10.00 -1.29 -15.22
N ARG A 124 10.27 -0.94 -16.48
CA ARG A 124 11.45 -1.41 -17.20
C ARG A 124 12.74 -0.96 -16.53
N SER A 125 12.82 0.29 -16.08
CA SER A 125 13.99 0.78 -15.34
C SER A 125 14.13 0.10 -13.97
N GLY A 126 13.03 -0.12 -13.24
CA GLY A 126 13.05 -0.78 -11.94
C GLY A 126 13.46 -2.24 -12.02
N LEU A 127 12.95 -2.98 -13.01
CA LEU A 127 13.36 -4.37 -13.29
C LEU A 127 14.81 -4.45 -13.76
N ALA A 128 15.28 -3.51 -14.58
CA ALA A 128 16.70 -3.47 -14.97
C ALA A 128 17.61 -3.21 -13.74
N GLN A 129 17.16 -2.39 -12.79
CA GLN A 129 17.88 -2.11 -11.55
C GLN A 129 17.80 -3.23 -10.52
N SER A 130 16.78 -4.09 -10.60
CA SER A 130 16.60 -5.19 -9.65
C SER A 130 17.60 -6.32 -9.81
N GLY A 131 18.31 -6.35 -10.94
CA GLY A 131 19.20 -7.45 -11.29
C GLY A 131 18.45 -8.77 -11.48
N ALA A 132 17.11 -8.75 -11.52
CA ALA A 132 16.31 -9.90 -11.90
C ALA A 132 16.56 -10.14 -13.38
N ALA A 133 17.13 -11.31 -13.72
CA ALA A 133 17.38 -11.68 -15.11
C ALA A 133 16.06 -11.70 -15.92
N ASN A 134 14.94 -12.05 -15.26
CA ASN A 134 13.59 -12.04 -15.82
C ASN A 134 12.54 -11.60 -14.76
N ALA A 135 11.40 -11.04 -15.21
CA ALA A 135 10.29 -10.62 -14.34
C ALA A 135 9.70 -11.77 -13.47
N THR A 136 9.83 -13.02 -13.95
CA THR A 136 9.44 -14.23 -13.22
C THR A 136 10.24 -14.43 -11.95
N ASP A 137 11.53 -14.11 -11.93
CA ASP A 137 12.39 -14.29 -10.75
C ASP A 137 11.99 -13.30 -9.64
N GLY A 138 11.60 -12.09 -10.04
CA GLY A 138 11.05 -11.08 -9.12
C GLY A 138 9.73 -11.52 -8.48
N LEU A 139 8.80 -12.05 -9.26
CA LEU A 139 7.53 -12.58 -8.75
C LEU A 139 7.74 -13.81 -7.85
N VAL A 140 8.63 -14.73 -8.23
CA VAL A 140 9.01 -15.87 -7.39
C VAL A 140 9.65 -15.39 -6.09
N SER A 141 10.41 -14.30 -6.10
CA SER A 141 11.00 -13.72 -4.88
C SER A 141 9.99 -13.12 -3.90
N LEU A 142 8.83 -12.66 -4.41
CA LEU A 142 7.67 -12.26 -3.60
C LEU A 142 6.90 -13.48 -3.08
N ALA A 143 6.84 -14.56 -3.87
CA ALA A 143 6.15 -15.79 -3.52
C ALA A 143 6.93 -16.71 -2.57
N ARG A 144 8.23 -16.46 -2.34
CA ARG A 144 9.04 -17.20 -1.36
C ARG A 144 8.67 -16.80 0.07
N LEU A 145 7.55 -17.34 0.52
CA LEU A 145 7.19 -17.42 1.93
C LEU A 145 8.15 -18.41 2.60
N SER A 146 9.02 -17.89 3.45
CA SER A 146 9.80 -18.73 4.36
C SER A 146 8.90 -19.06 5.55
N GLU A 147 9.01 -20.28 6.11
CA GLU A 147 8.34 -20.59 7.37
C GLU A 147 8.84 -19.63 8.46
N PRO A 148 7.94 -18.87 9.14
CA PRO A 148 8.35 -17.91 10.14
C PRO A 148 8.96 -18.59 11.37
N LYS A 149 10.06 -18.01 11.88
CA LYS A 149 10.83 -18.58 13.00
C LYS A 149 10.51 -17.95 14.34
N THR A 150 9.90 -16.77 14.33
CA THR A 150 9.60 -15.99 15.53
C THR A 150 8.10 -15.73 15.67
N PRO A 151 7.57 -15.51 16.89
CA PRO A 151 6.17 -15.12 17.07
C PRO A 151 5.81 -13.88 16.26
N ALA A 152 6.73 -12.92 16.14
CA ALA A 152 6.53 -11.73 15.34
C ALA A 152 6.46 -12.02 13.84
N GLY A 153 7.33 -12.90 13.33
CA GLY A 153 7.25 -13.38 11.95
C GLY A 153 5.90 -14.07 11.65
N TRP A 154 5.41 -14.89 12.59
CA TRP A 154 4.09 -15.51 12.48
C TRP A 154 2.96 -14.48 12.45
N THR A 155 3.00 -13.46 13.31
CA THR A 155 2.00 -12.38 13.31
C THR A 155 1.96 -11.65 11.96
N TYR A 156 3.11 -11.26 11.41
CA TYR A 156 3.15 -10.63 10.09
C TYR A 156 2.67 -11.58 8.97
N SER A 157 2.88 -12.88 9.11
CA SER A 157 2.38 -13.88 8.15
C SER A 157 0.87 -13.99 8.16
N VAL A 158 0.23 -13.90 9.34
CA VAL A 158 -1.22 -13.76 9.44
C VAL A 158 -1.69 -12.48 8.76
N PHE A 159 -0.99 -11.36 8.98
CA PHE A 159 -1.34 -10.09 8.33
C PHE A 159 -1.24 -10.17 6.80
N ILE A 160 -0.24 -10.86 6.25
CA ILE A 160 -0.12 -11.11 4.81
C ILE A 160 -1.38 -11.79 4.28
N LEU A 161 -1.84 -12.86 4.94
CA LEU A 161 -3.04 -13.58 4.53
C LEU A 161 -4.29 -12.69 4.59
N LEU A 162 -4.42 -11.87 5.64
CA LEU A 162 -5.51 -10.90 5.76
C LEU A 162 -5.48 -9.86 4.65
N TYR A 163 -4.30 -9.32 4.30
CA TYR A 163 -4.18 -8.36 3.20
C TYR A 163 -4.47 -9.00 1.84
N VAL A 164 -4.04 -10.24 1.59
CA VAL A 164 -4.39 -10.97 0.36
C VAL A 164 -5.90 -11.19 0.28
N ALA A 165 -6.53 -11.60 1.38
CA ALA A 165 -7.99 -11.74 1.45
C ALA A 165 -8.70 -10.39 1.21
N THR A 166 -8.16 -9.30 1.75
CA THR A 166 -8.70 -7.94 1.56
C THR A 166 -8.56 -7.49 0.10
N VAL A 167 -7.43 -7.77 -0.54
CA VAL A 167 -7.24 -7.52 -1.98
C VAL A 167 -8.27 -8.31 -2.80
N ALA A 168 -8.50 -9.58 -2.49
CA ALA A 168 -9.53 -10.37 -3.18
C ALA A 168 -10.94 -9.80 -2.94
N ALA A 169 -11.25 -9.37 -1.72
CA ALA A 169 -12.52 -8.75 -1.36
C ALA A 169 -12.76 -7.42 -2.10
N CYS A 170 -11.70 -6.68 -2.42
CA CYS A 170 -11.78 -5.45 -3.22
C CYS A 170 -12.34 -5.69 -4.63
N TYR A 171 -12.21 -6.90 -5.19
CA TYR A 171 -12.72 -7.29 -6.52
C TYR A 171 -13.92 -8.25 -6.45
N ALA A 172 -14.37 -8.61 -5.24
CA ALA A 172 -15.52 -9.49 -5.07
C ALA A 172 -16.83 -8.68 -5.12
N PRO A 173 -17.96 -9.25 -5.58
CA PRO A 173 -19.22 -8.53 -5.71
C PRO A 173 -19.67 -7.81 -4.42
N GLU A 174 -20.10 -6.57 -4.58
CA GLU A 174 -20.31 -5.56 -3.54
C GLU A 174 -21.57 -5.83 -2.72
N VAL A 175 -22.53 -6.53 -3.34
CA VAL A 175 -23.76 -6.98 -2.68
C VAL A 175 -23.45 -7.83 -1.44
N ILE A 176 -22.28 -8.48 -1.42
CA ILE A 176 -21.81 -9.31 -0.31
C ILE A 176 -21.40 -8.45 0.91
N PHE A 177 -21.02 -7.19 0.71
CA PHE A 177 -20.42 -6.34 1.75
C PHE A 177 -21.28 -5.15 2.17
N THR A 178 -22.02 -4.55 1.24
CA THR A 178 -22.80 -3.33 1.50
C THR A 178 -24.30 -3.57 1.48
N GLY A 179 -24.75 -4.70 0.93
CA GLY A 179 -26.17 -4.99 0.73
C GLY A 179 -26.89 -4.03 -0.25
N GLN A 180 -26.16 -3.13 -0.90
CA GLN A 180 -26.67 -2.12 -1.82
C GLN A 180 -25.87 -2.13 -3.13
N PRO A 181 -26.50 -1.83 -4.28
CA PRO A 181 -25.76 -1.62 -5.52
C PRO A 181 -24.88 -0.38 -5.42
N MET A 182 -23.62 -0.51 -5.85
CA MET A 182 -22.62 0.54 -5.79
C MET A 182 -22.67 1.42 -7.05
N THR A 183 -22.32 2.70 -6.93
CA THR A 183 -22.08 3.55 -8.10
C THR A 183 -20.81 3.09 -8.82
N ALA A 184 -20.66 3.41 -10.11
CA ALA A 184 -19.42 3.12 -10.84
C ALA A 184 -18.21 3.84 -10.22
N ALA A 185 -18.41 5.02 -9.62
CA ALA A 185 -17.39 5.74 -8.87
C ALA A 185 -16.98 4.96 -7.62
N GLY A 186 -17.95 4.44 -6.86
CA GLY A 186 -17.70 3.57 -5.72
C GLY A 186 -16.91 2.34 -6.14
N GLU A 187 -17.32 1.63 -7.20
CA GLU A 187 -16.65 0.41 -7.67
C GLU A 187 -15.20 0.67 -8.05
N LEU A 188 -14.93 1.76 -8.78
CA LEU A 188 -13.57 2.20 -9.03
C LEU A 188 -12.81 2.45 -7.71
N LEU A 189 -13.40 3.21 -6.78
CA LEU A 189 -12.73 3.55 -5.52
C LEU A 189 -12.37 2.30 -4.72
N LYS A 190 -13.24 1.29 -4.68
CA LYS A 190 -12.95 0.01 -4.03
C LYS A 190 -11.78 -0.70 -4.70
N HIS A 191 -11.74 -0.76 -6.02
CA HIS A 191 -10.58 -1.31 -6.76
C HIS A 191 -9.29 -0.53 -6.49
N THR A 192 -9.37 0.77 -6.23
CA THR A 192 -8.20 1.59 -5.88
C THR A 192 -7.64 1.34 -4.48
N TRP A 193 -8.33 0.59 -3.62
CA TRP A 193 -7.79 0.16 -2.33
C TRP A 193 -6.85 -1.03 -2.43
N ALA A 194 -7.17 -1.98 -3.32
CA ALA A 194 -6.40 -3.20 -3.52
C ALA A 194 -4.89 -2.96 -3.69
N PRO A 195 -4.43 -2.00 -4.53
CA PRO A 195 -3.02 -1.66 -4.61
C PRO A 195 -2.35 -1.35 -3.26
N GLY A 196 -3.03 -0.61 -2.40
CA GLY A 196 -2.53 -0.20 -1.10
C GLY A 196 -2.40 -1.37 -0.13
N PHE A 197 -3.41 -2.24 -0.08
CA PHE A 197 -3.38 -3.46 0.73
C PHE A 197 -2.39 -4.49 0.19
N LEU A 198 -2.20 -4.57 -1.14
CA LEU A 198 -1.14 -5.39 -1.74
C LEU A 198 0.24 -4.94 -1.26
N LEU A 199 0.48 -3.62 -1.25
CA LEU A 199 1.73 -3.05 -0.74
C LEU A 199 1.90 -3.31 0.76
N ALA A 200 0.82 -3.24 1.54
CA ALA A 200 0.82 -3.59 2.96
C ALA A 200 1.22 -5.06 3.19
N GLY A 201 0.65 -6.00 2.43
CA GLY A 201 1.06 -7.41 2.44
C GLY A 201 2.53 -7.59 2.12
N ALA A 202 3.05 -6.90 1.10
CA ALA A 202 4.47 -6.95 0.75
C ALA A 202 5.38 -6.36 1.84
N ALA A 203 4.95 -5.29 2.51
CA ALA A 203 5.64 -4.75 3.68
C ALA A 203 5.67 -5.76 4.83
N CYS A 204 4.57 -6.48 5.07
CA CYS A 204 4.52 -7.56 6.07
C CYS A 204 5.46 -8.73 5.73
N LEU A 205 5.65 -9.09 4.44
CA LEU A 205 6.67 -10.08 4.03
C LEU A 205 8.06 -9.64 4.44
N VAL A 206 8.38 -8.37 4.20
CA VAL A 206 9.66 -7.77 4.56
C VAL A 206 9.84 -7.68 6.08
N LEU A 207 8.78 -7.38 6.82
CA LEU A 207 8.78 -7.32 8.28
C LEU A 207 8.89 -8.70 8.94
N SER A 208 8.26 -9.73 8.36
CA SER A 208 8.39 -11.11 8.80
C SER A 208 9.85 -11.57 8.73
N ASP A 209 10.50 -11.38 7.58
CA ASP A 209 11.93 -11.68 7.39
C ASP A 209 12.82 -10.87 8.35
N ALA A 210 12.47 -9.61 8.62
CA ALA A 210 13.19 -8.76 9.55
C ALA A 210 13.03 -9.23 11.00
N ALA A 211 11.84 -9.70 11.39
CA ALA A 211 11.56 -10.27 12.70
C ALA A 211 12.42 -11.50 12.96
N ASP A 212 12.45 -12.43 11.99
CA ASP A 212 13.22 -13.67 12.11
C ASP A 212 14.73 -13.45 12.17
N ARG A 213 15.21 -12.31 11.66
CA ARG A 213 16.62 -11.90 11.74
C ARG A 213 16.92 -10.94 12.89
N SER A 214 15.95 -10.66 13.77
CA SER A 214 16.06 -9.69 14.87
C SER A 214 16.48 -8.28 14.40
N ARG A 215 15.97 -7.86 13.24
CA ARG A 215 16.29 -6.58 12.60
C ARG A 215 15.19 -5.53 12.69
N LEU A 216 14.04 -5.80 13.31
CA LEU A 216 12.89 -4.88 13.39
C LEU A 216 13.24 -3.47 13.89
N GLY A 217 14.31 -3.32 14.67
CA GLY A 217 14.76 -2.01 15.15
C GLY A 217 15.47 -1.12 14.12
N ALA A 218 15.76 -1.62 12.91
CA ALA A 218 16.32 -0.78 11.85
C ALA A 218 15.30 0.26 11.36
N SER A 219 15.78 1.45 10.97
CA SER A 219 14.94 2.59 10.56
C SER A 219 13.89 2.22 9.50
N THR A 220 14.29 1.47 8.47
CA THR A 220 13.40 0.92 7.43
C THR A 220 12.20 0.18 8.02
N PHE A 221 12.44 -0.84 8.84
CA PHE A 221 11.36 -1.68 9.38
C PHE A 221 10.50 -0.94 10.41
N ARG A 222 11.08 0.03 11.13
CA ARG A 222 10.30 0.94 11.98
C ARG A 222 9.35 1.79 11.14
N ARG A 223 9.83 2.39 10.04
CA ARG A 223 8.96 3.17 9.14
C ARG A 223 7.87 2.32 8.51
N LEU A 224 8.18 1.09 8.08
CA LEU A 224 7.16 0.17 7.56
C LEU A 224 6.09 -0.14 8.62
N ASN A 225 6.47 -0.41 9.87
CA ASN A 225 5.51 -0.58 10.96
C ASN A 225 4.66 0.67 11.19
N LEU A 226 5.27 1.86 11.19
CA LEU A 226 4.53 3.12 11.34
C LEU A 226 3.57 3.35 10.17
N GLY A 227 3.98 3.05 8.95
CA GLY A 227 3.14 3.14 7.75
C GLY A 227 1.95 2.18 7.80
N LEU A 228 2.15 0.93 8.24
CA LEU A 228 1.07 -0.04 8.44
C LEU A 228 0.13 0.40 9.56
N ALA A 229 0.67 0.89 10.68
CA ALA A 229 -0.13 1.41 11.78
C ALA A 229 -0.99 2.59 11.34
N ALA A 230 -0.44 3.53 10.56
CA ALA A 230 -1.19 4.68 10.05
C ALA A 230 -2.26 4.27 9.04
N LEU A 231 -1.97 3.31 8.15
CA LEU A 231 -2.96 2.73 7.23
C LEU A 231 -4.13 2.14 8.02
N GLU A 232 -3.85 1.25 8.95
CA GLU A 232 -4.87 0.50 9.68
C GLU A 232 -5.63 1.39 10.67
N ALA A 233 -4.98 2.40 11.27
CA ALA A 233 -5.68 3.40 12.08
C ALA A 233 -6.67 4.20 11.24
N GLY A 234 -6.25 4.61 10.03
CA GLY A 234 -7.13 5.31 9.09
C GLY A 234 -8.29 4.42 8.64
N TYR A 235 -8.02 3.16 8.27
CA TYR A 235 -9.05 2.19 7.91
C TYR A 235 -10.03 1.94 9.07
N THR A 236 -9.52 1.68 10.28
CA THR A 236 -10.32 1.50 11.50
C THR A 236 -11.23 2.70 11.75
N ALA A 237 -10.70 3.91 11.71
CA ALA A 237 -11.47 5.12 11.97
C ALA A 237 -12.59 5.32 10.94
N VAL A 238 -12.27 5.17 9.65
CA VAL A 238 -13.25 5.37 8.57
C VAL A 238 -14.28 4.25 8.56
N PHE A 239 -13.87 2.99 8.69
CA PHE A 239 -14.78 1.86 8.66
C PHE A 239 -15.68 1.83 9.91
N GLY A 240 -15.14 2.15 11.09
CA GLY A 240 -15.93 2.31 12.32
C GLY A 240 -16.97 3.42 12.20
N TRP A 241 -16.60 4.55 11.58
CA TRP A 241 -17.56 5.61 11.26
C TRP A 241 -18.63 5.15 10.26
N SER A 242 -18.25 4.39 9.23
CA SER A 242 -19.21 3.83 8.26
C SER A 242 -20.22 2.89 8.91
N ILE A 243 -19.81 2.06 9.87
CA ILE A 243 -20.73 1.22 10.66
C ILE A 243 -21.66 2.11 11.49
N ALA A 244 -21.11 3.09 12.22
CA ALA A 244 -21.88 3.96 13.11
C ALA A 244 -22.88 4.86 12.37
N SER A 245 -22.59 5.20 11.12
CA SER A 245 -23.44 6.03 10.25
C SER A 245 -24.40 5.22 9.36
N GLY A 246 -24.39 3.89 9.44
CA GLY A 246 -25.24 3.01 8.63
C GLY A 246 -24.82 2.89 7.17
N LEU A 247 -23.59 3.29 6.81
CA LEU A 247 -23.01 3.13 5.47
C LEU A 247 -22.42 1.73 5.24
N ALA A 248 -22.13 0.99 6.32
CA ALA A 248 -21.68 -0.40 6.29
C ALA A 248 -22.62 -1.28 7.13
N VAL A 249 -22.65 -2.57 6.82
CA VAL A 249 -23.45 -3.54 7.58
C VAL A 249 -22.96 -3.57 9.03
N ASN A 250 -23.88 -3.52 9.99
CA ASN A 250 -23.58 -3.60 11.42
C ASN A 250 -23.76 -5.05 11.91
N ASP A 251 -22.83 -5.92 11.55
CA ASP A 251 -22.84 -7.34 11.88
C ASP A 251 -21.51 -7.81 12.51
N GLY A 252 -21.50 -9.07 12.98
CA GLY A 252 -20.31 -9.65 13.62
C GLY A 252 -19.09 -9.69 12.71
N SER A 253 -19.28 -9.87 11.40
CA SER A 253 -18.20 -9.86 10.41
C SER A 253 -17.53 -8.49 10.31
N SER A 254 -18.33 -7.42 10.29
CA SER A 254 -17.85 -6.05 10.22
C SER A 254 -17.11 -5.64 11.51
N TRP A 255 -17.63 -6.02 12.68
CA TRP A 255 -16.94 -5.81 13.95
C TRP A 255 -15.64 -6.60 14.06
N SER A 256 -15.61 -7.84 13.55
CA SER A 256 -14.40 -8.67 13.50
C SER A 256 -13.32 -8.02 12.62
N ASN A 257 -13.71 -7.52 11.44
CA ASN A 257 -12.79 -6.80 10.54
C ASN A 257 -12.24 -5.52 11.21
N LEU A 258 -13.11 -4.73 11.85
CA LEU A 258 -12.71 -3.53 12.59
C LEU A 258 -11.73 -3.87 13.72
N ALA A 259 -12.01 -4.90 14.51
CA ALA A 259 -11.13 -5.36 15.58
C ALA A 259 -9.79 -5.88 15.05
N GLY A 260 -9.79 -6.58 13.92
CA GLY A 260 -8.58 -7.02 13.24
C GLY A 260 -7.68 -5.85 12.84
N SER A 261 -8.26 -4.84 12.17
CA SER A 261 -7.54 -3.62 11.78
C SER A 261 -6.99 -2.85 12.99
N ALA A 262 -7.78 -2.68 14.05
CA ALA A 262 -7.33 -2.06 15.29
C ALA A 262 -6.18 -2.88 15.94
N GLY A 263 -6.28 -4.21 15.92
CA GLY A 263 -5.24 -5.11 16.41
C GLY A 263 -3.92 -4.97 15.63
N ILE A 264 -3.99 -4.91 14.29
CA ILE A 264 -2.81 -4.67 13.44
C ILE A 264 -2.18 -3.31 13.76
N THR A 265 -3.01 -2.27 13.93
CA THR A 265 -2.56 -0.93 14.32
C THR A 265 -1.75 -0.97 15.62
N LEU A 266 -2.34 -1.53 16.69
CA LEU A 266 -1.71 -1.62 18.00
C LEU A 266 -0.42 -2.44 17.96
N TYR A 267 -0.43 -3.57 17.24
CA TYR A 267 0.75 -4.42 17.10
C TYR A 267 1.89 -3.71 16.37
N CYS A 268 1.60 -3.02 15.27
CA CYS A 268 2.64 -2.30 14.51
C CYS A 268 3.20 -1.12 15.31
N LEU A 269 2.37 -0.41 16.07
CA LEU A 269 2.83 0.63 17.01
C LEU A 269 3.69 0.05 18.13
N TYR A 270 3.27 -1.08 18.71
CA TYR A 270 4.06 -1.80 19.72
C TYR A 270 5.46 -2.14 19.17
N GLN A 271 5.53 -2.72 17.97
CA GLN A 271 6.81 -3.06 17.33
C GLN A 271 7.65 -1.82 17.00
N TYR A 272 7.02 -0.72 16.58
CA TYR A 272 7.70 0.56 16.32
C TYR A 272 8.36 1.14 17.58
N VAL A 273 7.66 1.10 18.72
CA VAL A 273 8.11 1.68 19.99
C VAL A 273 9.16 0.80 20.68
N THR A 274 8.93 -0.52 20.74
CA THR A 274 9.76 -1.43 21.54
C THR A 274 11.08 -1.82 20.89
N ASN A 275 11.17 -1.74 19.56
CA ASN A 275 12.41 -2.04 18.84
C ASN A 275 13.29 -0.80 18.62
N ASP A 276 12.97 0.35 19.22
CA ASP A 276 13.79 1.55 19.13
C ASP A 276 15.11 1.38 19.90
N LYS A 277 16.22 1.26 19.15
CA LYS A 277 17.56 1.13 19.73
C LYS A 277 18.08 2.41 20.36
N SER A 278 17.50 3.59 20.08
CA SER A 278 17.95 4.84 20.71
C SER A 278 17.60 4.94 22.20
N LYS A 279 16.74 4.02 22.70
CA LYS A 279 16.29 3.95 24.10
C LYS A 279 17.01 2.86 24.92
N LYS A 280 18.04 2.22 24.36
CA LYS A 280 18.89 1.22 25.05
C LYS A 280 20.33 1.70 25.03
#